data_AF-A0A484ZIW9-F1
#
_entry.id   AF-A0A484ZIW9-F1
#
_cell.length_a   1.000
_cell.length_b   1.000
_cell.length_c   1.000
_cell.angle_alpha   90.00
_cell.angle_beta   90.00
_cell.angle_gamma   90.00
#
_symmetry.space_group_name_H-M   'P 1'
#
loop_
_entity.id
_entity.type
_entity.pdbx_description
1 polymer ?
#
loop_
_entity_poly.entity_id
_entity_poly.type
_entity_poly.pdbx_seq_one_letter_code
_entity_poly.pdbx_strand_id
1 'polypeptide(L)' 'MKAILGAGKKPVTQWSGADIGWSASGCLVEPVAVVAPQQTERKRLIIEGDSDDAVSTLAEHLRKAMN' A
#
# COMPACT_ATOMS: atom_id res chain seq x y z
N MET A 1 20.15 17.43 -17.02
CA MET A 1 19.82 16.52 -18.14
C MET A 1 20.98 15.63 -18.61
N LYS A 2 22.26 16.04 -18.50
CA LYS A 2 23.45 15.27 -18.95
C LYS A 2 23.56 13.85 -18.38
N ALA A 3 23.20 13.64 -17.11
CA ALA A 3 23.28 12.33 -16.46
C ALA A 3 22.27 11.31 -17.03
N ILE A 4 21.03 11.74 -17.30
CA ILE A 4 19.97 10.89 -17.87
C ILE A 4 20.33 10.51 -19.32
N LEU A 5 20.81 11.49 -20.10
CA LEU A 5 21.30 11.26 -21.47
C LEU A 5 22.51 10.34 -21.52
N GLY A 6 23.38 10.39 -20.50
CA GLY A 6 24.50 9.46 -20.35
C GLY A 6 24.07 8.05 -19.94
N ALA A 7 23.05 7.92 -19.09
CA ALA A 7 22.52 6.63 -18.66
C ALA A 7 21.90 5.84 -19.81
N GLY A 8 21.17 6.50 -20.72
CA GLY A 8 20.59 5.85 -21.90
C GLY A 8 21.60 5.29 -22.91
N LYS A 9 22.89 5.57 -22.74
CA LYS A 9 23.98 5.04 -23.58
C LYS A 9 24.75 3.88 -22.95
N LYS A 10 24.49 3.57 -21.67
CA LYS A 10 25.20 2.48 -20.98
C LYS A 10 24.58 1.14 -21.38
N PRO A 11 25.39 0.09 -21.62
CA PRO A 11 24.85 -1.24 -21.80
C PRO A 11 24.11 -1.68 -20.54
N VAL A 12 22.98 -2.36 -20.72
CA VAL A 12 22.19 -2.94 -19.63
C VAL A 12 22.36 -4.46 -19.69
N THR A 13 22.80 -5.06 -18.58
CA THR A 13 22.83 -6.51 -18.45
C THR A 13 21.45 -6.98 -17.99
N GLN A 14 20.73 -7.66 -18.86
CA GLN A 14 19.46 -8.30 -18.52
C GLN A 14 19.75 -9.70 -17.96
N TRP A 15 19.23 -9.98 -16.77
CA TRP A 15 19.28 -11.30 -16.15
C TRP A 15 17.92 -11.98 -16.27
N SER A 16 17.96 -13.29 -16.47
CA SER A 16 16.84 -14.21 -16.36
C SER A 16 16.97 -15.05 -15.09
N GLY A 17 15.93 -15.81 -14.76
CA GLY A 17 16.00 -16.77 -13.66
C GLY A 17 17.07 -17.85 -13.86
N ALA A 18 17.29 -18.27 -15.11
CA ALA A 18 18.27 -19.30 -15.45
C ALA A 18 19.71 -18.86 -15.12
N ASP A 19 20.01 -17.56 -15.26
CA ASP A 19 21.34 -17.00 -14.98
C ASP A 19 21.73 -17.09 -13.50
N ILE A 20 20.77 -17.34 -12.60
CA ILE A 20 20.98 -17.53 -11.15
C ILE A 20 20.55 -18.92 -10.67
N GLY A 21 20.28 -19.86 -11.58
CA GLY A 21 19.81 -21.20 -11.23
C GLY A 21 18.40 -21.22 -10.63
N TRP A 22 17.61 -20.18 -10.83
CA TRP A 22 16.20 -20.13 -10.40
C TRP A 22 15.29 -20.71 -11.49
N SER A 23 14.32 -21.52 -11.06
CA SER A 23 13.20 -22.00 -11.86
C SER A 23 11.88 -21.70 -11.16
N ALA A 24 10.83 -21.43 -11.94
CA ALA A 24 9.51 -21.22 -11.39
C ALA A 24 9.00 -22.51 -10.73
N SER A 25 8.56 -22.40 -9.48
CA SER A 25 7.76 -23.44 -8.84
C SER A 25 6.31 -23.35 -9.33
N GLY A 26 5.55 -24.44 -9.16
CA GLY A 26 4.13 -24.45 -9.49
C GLY A 26 3.36 -23.36 -8.75
N CYS A 27 2.33 -22.80 -9.40
CA CYS A 27 1.50 -21.78 -8.79
C CYS A 27 0.76 -22.35 -7.57
N LEU A 28 0.95 -21.74 -6.40
CA LEU A 28 0.33 -22.21 -5.15
C LEU A 28 -1.07 -21.64 -4.93
N VAL A 29 -1.40 -20.52 -5.58
CA VAL A 29 -2.67 -19.80 -5.42
C VAL A 29 -3.11 -19.18 -6.73
N GLU A 30 -4.40 -19.20 -7.01
CA GLU A 30 -4.96 -18.54 -8.19
C GLU A 30 -5.67 -17.25 -7.81
N PRO A 31 -5.45 -16.13 -8.51
CA PRO A 31 -6.17 -14.90 -8.26
C PRO A 31 -7.64 -15.06 -8.68
N VAL A 32 -8.56 -14.93 -7.71
CA VAL A 32 -10.01 -15.07 -7.96
C VAL A 32 -10.59 -13.82 -8.62
N ALA A 33 -10.24 -12.63 -8.13
CA ALA A 33 -10.65 -11.35 -8.70
C ALA A 33 -9.72 -10.23 -8.25
N VAL A 34 -9.53 -9.23 -9.10
CA VAL A 34 -8.85 -7.97 -8.77
C VAL A 34 -9.83 -6.83 -9.01
N VAL A 35 -10.32 -6.22 -7.94
CA VAL A 35 -11.31 -5.14 -7.99
C VAL A 35 -10.83 -3.94 -7.18
N ALA A 36 -11.19 -2.74 -7.63
CA ALA A 36 -10.96 -1.53 -6.85
C ALA A 36 -11.84 -1.55 -5.59
N PRO A 37 -11.33 -1.11 -4.42
CA PRO A 37 -12.16 -1.01 -3.23
C PRO A 37 -13.25 0.05 -3.44
N GLN A 38 -14.41 -0.18 -2.80
CA GLN A 38 -15.50 0.79 -2.82
C GLN A 38 -15.01 2.13 -2.25
N GLN A 39 -15.18 3.19 -3.02
CA GLN A 39 -14.85 4.53 -2.58
C GLN A 39 -15.86 4.98 -1.52
N THR A 40 -15.38 5.59 -0.45
CA THR A 40 -16.20 6.24 0.57
C THR A 40 -15.63 7.63 0.87
N GLU A 41 -16.49 8.56 1.25
CA GLU A 41 -16.06 9.87 1.69
C GLU A 41 -15.31 9.79 3.02
N ARG A 42 -14.34 10.70 3.21
CA ARG A 42 -13.63 10.85 4.49
C ARG A 42 -14.64 11.28 5.56
N LYS A 43 -14.71 10.56 6.68
CA LYS A 43 -15.64 10.85 7.79
C LYS A 43 -15.50 12.26 8.40
N ARG A 44 -14.34 12.92 8.25
CA ARG A 44 -14.06 14.29 8.73
C ARG A 44 -14.44 14.52 10.22
N LEU A 45 -14.32 13.48 11.04
CA LEU A 45 -14.55 13.58 12.48
C LEU A 45 -13.36 14.28 13.14
N ILE A 46 -13.57 15.49 13.65
CA ILE A 46 -12.58 16.28 14.39
C ILE A 46 -13.15 16.51 15.79
N ILE A 47 -12.36 16.19 16.81
CA ILE A 47 -12.66 16.46 18.20
C ILE A 47 -11.67 17.53 18.63
N GLU A 48 -12.15 18.67 19.12
CA GLU A 48 -11.33 19.82 19.49
C GLU A 48 -11.10 19.87 21.00
N GLY A 49 -9.89 20.29 21.39
CA GLY A 49 -9.50 20.42 22.79
C GLY A 49 -9.13 19.10 23.48
N ASP A 50 -8.87 19.20 24.78
CA ASP A 50 -8.39 18.14 25.65
C ASP A 50 -9.24 17.95 26.92
N SER A 51 -10.49 18.45 26.90
CA SER A 51 -11.43 18.26 28.00
C SER A 51 -11.80 16.79 28.18
N ASP A 52 -12.24 16.41 29.40
CA ASP A 52 -12.69 15.05 29.70
C ASP A 52 -13.82 14.59 28.76
N ASP A 53 -14.71 15.51 28.36
CA ASP A 53 -15.79 15.24 27.41
C ASP A 53 -15.27 14.92 26.00
N ALA A 54 -14.23 15.64 25.54
CA ALA A 54 -13.58 15.39 24.25
C ALA A 54 -12.90 14.02 24.24
N VAL A 55 -12.22 13.66 25.33
CA VAL A 55 -11.58 12.35 25.51
C VAL A 55 -12.63 11.23 25.56
N SER A 56 -13.75 11.44 26.25
CA SER A 56 -14.85 10.48 26.31
C SER A 56 -15.45 10.23 24.92
N THR A 57 -15.72 11.30 24.16
CA THR A 57 -16.24 11.23 22.79
C THR A 57 -15.31 10.43 21.87
N LEU A 58 -13.99 10.64 22.00
CA LEU A 58 -13.00 9.87 21.26
C LEU A 58 -13.07 8.37 21.61
N ALA A 59 -13.13 8.04 22.90
CA ALA A 59 -13.18 6.65 23.36
C ALA A 59 -14.43 5.92 22.85
N GLU A 60 -15.57 6.59 22.79
CA GLU A 60 -16.81 6.03 22.23
C GLU A 60 -16.68 5.72 20.73
N HIS A 61 -16.13 6.66 19.96
CA HIS A 61 -15.91 6.45 18.52
C HIS A 61 -14.97 5.27 18.23
N LEU A 62 -13.92 5.09 19.05
CA LEU A 62 -13.00 3.96 18.92
C LEU A 62 -13.67 2.63 19.26
N ARG A 63 -14.42 2.56 20.36
CA ARG A 63 -15.16 1.34 20.74
C ARG A 63 -16.13 0.91 19.64
N LYS A 64 -16.82 1.86 19.00
CA LYS A 64 -17.74 1.58 17.90
C LYS A 64 -17.04 1.13 16.61
N ALA A 65 -15.78 1.50 16.40
CA ALA A 65 -15.03 1.11 15.21
C ALA A 65 -14.37 -0.28 15.32
N MET A 66 -14.17 -0.78 16.55
CA MET A 66 -13.52 -2.06 16.83
C MET A 66 -14.49 -3.24 16.99
N ASN A 67 -15.78 -2.96 17.18
CA ASN A 67 -16.87 -3.95 17.22
C ASN A 67 -17.62 -3.97 15.89
#